data_AF-A0A3M1Z2V0-F1
#
_entry.id   AF-A0A3M1Z2V0-F1
#
_cell.length_a   1.000
_cell.length_b   1.000
_cell.length_c   1.000
_cell.angle_alpha   90.00
_cell.angle_beta   90.00
_cell.angle_gamma   90.00
#
_symmetry.space_group_name_H-M   'P 1'
#
loop_
_entity.id
_entity.type
_entity.pdbx_description
1 polymer ?
#
loop_
_entity_poly.entity_id
_entity_poly.type
_entity_poly.pdbx_seq_one_letter_code
_entity_poly.pdbx_strand_id
1 'polypeptide(L)' 'MSLRIAIFASGAGTNAQKIIEYFEGKDSVQVALIVSNKPDAPVLNIARAHQIPTYVLNRREFYQTEDILN' A
#
# COMPACT_ATOMS: atom_id res chain seq x y z
N MET A 1 19.44 -8.87 -2.26
CA MET A 1 18.77 -7.58 -2.48
C MET A 1 17.32 -7.89 -2.81
N SER A 2 16.36 -7.39 -2.04
CA SER A 2 14.93 -7.68 -2.24
C SER A 2 14.29 -6.64 -3.16
N LEU A 3 13.44 -7.08 -4.09
CA LEU A 3 12.64 -6.15 -4.90
C LEU A 3 11.55 -5.54 -4.01
N ARG A 4 11.51 -4.21 -3.91
CA ARG A 4 10.52 -3.51 -3.10
C ARG A 4 9.37 -3.03 -3.98
N ILE A 5 8.15 -3.44 -3.65
CA ILE A 5 6.95 -3.07 -4.41
C ILE A 5 5.98 -2.26 -3.55
N ALA A 6 5.20 -1.40 -4.20
CA ALA A 6 4.05 -0.72 -3.61
C ALA A 6 2.77 -1.27 -4.27
N ILE A 7 1.70 -1.40 -3.48
CA ILE A 7 0.38 -1.83 -4.00
C ILE A 7 -0.62 -0.69 -3.84
N PHE A 8 -1.29 -0.33 -4.93
CA PHE A 8 -2.35 0.67 -4.95
C PHE A 8 -3.72 -0.02 -4.90
N ALA A 9 -4.55 0.30 -3.91
CA ALA A 9 -5.86 -0.33 -3.71
C ALA A 9 -6.86 0.61 -3.04
N SER A 10 -8.15 0.48 -3.39
CA SER A 10 -9.22 1.41 -2.94
C SER A 10 -10.48 0.71 -2.37
N GLY A 11 -10.39 -0.59 -2.12
CA GLY A 11 -11.50 -1.44 -1.68
C GLY A 11 -11.09 -2.47 -0.64
N ALA A 12 -11.75 -3.63 -0.64
CA ALA A 12 -11.56 -4.70 0.34
C ALA A 12 -10.10 -5.18 0.45
N GLY A 13 -9.35 -5.14 -0.65
CA GLY A 13 -7.91 -5.47 -0.63
C GLY A 13 -7.59 -6.97 -0.67
N THR A 14 -8.52 -7.83 -1.09
CA THR A 14 -8.31 -9.29 -1.15
C THR A 14 -7.09 -9.69 -1.99
N ASN A 15 -6.85 -9.01 -3.11
CA ASN A 15 -5.64 -9.24 -3.92
C ASN A 15 -4.38 -8.75 -3.21
N ALA A 16 -4.43 -7.59 -2.54
CA ALA A 16 -3.30 -7.08 -1.79
C ALA A 16 -2.92 -8.06 -0.66
N GLN A 17 -3.91 -8.59 0.06
CA GLN A 17 -3.72 -9.62 1.07
C GLN A 17 -3.03 -10.86 0.48
N LYS A 18 -3.55 -11.41 -0.62
CA LYS A 18 -2.96 -12.60 -1.24
C LYS A 18 -1.52 -12.38 -1.73
N ILE A 19 -1.20 -11.18 -2.21
CA ILE A 19 0.16 -10.82 -2.61
C ILE A 19 1.08 -10.73 -1.38
N ILE A 20 0.62 -10.09 -0.30
CA ILE A 20 1.36 -9.99 0.97
C ILE A 20 1.66 -11.39 1.52
N GLU A 21 0.62 -12.23 1.68
CA GLU A 21 0.72 -13.61 2.15
C GLU A 21 1.65 -14.44 1.26
N TYR A 22 1.62 -14.24 -0.06
CA TYR A 22 2.48 -14.97 -0.98
C TYR A 22 3.96 -14.64 -0.79
N PHE A 23 4.31 -13.40 -0.46
CA PHE A 23 5.70 -12.95 -0.27
C PHE A 23 6.16 -12.98 1.18
N GLU A 24 5.28 -13.34 2.12
CA GLU A 24 5.64 -13.51 3.52
C GLU A 24 6.73 -14.58 3.69
N GLY A 25 7.82 -14.23 4.39
CA GLY A 25 8.98 -15.09 4.58
C GLY A 25 9.87 -15.30 3.35
N LYS A 26 9.63 -14.59 2.23
CA LYS A 26 10.47 -14.67 1.03
C LYS A 26 11.36 -13.44 0.91
N ASP A 27 12.67 -13.65 0.76
CA ASP A 27 13.64 -12.55 0.61
C ASP A 27 13.70 -11.94 -0.80
N SER A 28 12.95 -12.49 -1.76
CA SER A 28 12.96 -12.04 -3.15
C SER A 28 12.18 -10.74 -3.36
N VAL A 29 11.05 -10.56 -2.66
CA VAL A 29 10.16 -9.41 -2.82
C VAL A 29 9.63 -8.97 -1.46
N GLN A 30 9.61 -7.66 -1.24
CA GLN A 30 9.01 -7.04 -0.07
C GLN A 30 7.86 -6.11 -0.50
N VAL A 31 6.66 -6.34 0.03
CA VAL A 31 5.58 -5.35 -0.05
C VAL A 31 5.91 -4.23 0.93
N ALA A 32 6.42 -3.12 0.41
CA ALA A 32 6.99 -2.04 1.21
C ALA A 32 6.01 -0.91 1.52
N LEU A 33 4.90 -0.83 0.77
CA LEU A 33 3.93 0.26 0.91
C LEU A 33 2.56 -0.17 0.35
N ILE A 34 1.49 0.17 1.06
CA ILE A 34 0.12 0.16 0.53
C ILE A 34 -0.37 1.59 0.36
N VAL A 35 -0.80 1.94 -0.85
CA VAL A 35 -1.35 3.27 -1.16
C VAL A 35 -2.84 3.15 -1.41
N SER A 36 -3.63 4.04 -0.81
CA SER A 36 -5.06 4.16 -1.08
C SER A 36 -5.46 5.60 -1.36
N ASN A 37 -6.47 5.80 -2.19
CA ASN A 37 -7.10 7.10 -2.37
C ASN A 37 -8.33 7.30 -1.47
N LYS A 38 -8.59 6.35 -0.55
CA LYS A 38 -9.69 6.41 0.42
C LYS A 38 -9.14 6.17 1.82
N PRO A 39 -9.34 7.08 2.78
CA PRO A 39 -8.80 6.96 4.14
C PRO A 39 -9.41 5.81 4.94
N ASP A 40 -10.58 5.34 4.53
CA ASP A 40 -11.38 4.29 5.17
C ASP A 40 -11.33 2.95 4.40
N ALA A 41 -10.47 2.82 3.38
CA ALA A 41 -10.37 1.59 2.61
C ALA A 41 -9.99 0.40 3.51
N PRO A 42 -10.73 -0.73 3.49
CA PRO A 42 -10.42 -1.89 4.32
C PRO A 42 -9.01 -2.45 4.10
N VAL A 43 -8.42 -2.28 2.90
CA VAL A 43 -7.03 -2.66 2.62
C VAL A 43 -6.00 -2.01 3.55
N LEU A 44 -6.30 -0.83 4.11
CA LEU A 44 -5.42 -0.16 5.08
C LEU A 44 -5.35 -0.93 6.40
N ASN A 45 -6.41 -1.65 6.78
CA ASN A 45 -6.41 -2.51 7.96
C ASN A 45 -5.58 -3.78 7.71
N ILE A 46 -5.64 -4.33 6.49
CA ILE A 46 -4.79 -5.46 6.07
C ILE A 46 -3.31 -5.04 6.16
N ALA A 47 -2.96 -3.87 5.62
CA ALA A 47 -1.60 -3.35 5.71
C ALA A 47 -1.11 -3.21 7.16
N ARG A 48 -1.93 -2.63 8.05
CA ARG A 48 -1.60 -2.51 9.48
C ARG A 48 -1.40 -3.87 10.16
N ALA A 49 -2.23 -4.86 9.86
CA ALA A 49 -2.11 -6.20 10.43
C ALA A 49 -0.78 -6.88 10.07
N HIS A 50 -0.26 -6.61 8.87
CA HIS A 50 1.04 -7.09 8.41
C HIS A 50 2.19 -6.10 8.65
N GLN A 51 1.96 -5.03 9.42
CA GLN A 51 2.97 -3.99 9.74
C GLN A 51 3.58 -3.32 8.49
N ILE A 52 2.81 -3.23 7.41
CA ILE A 52 3.23 -2.58 6.17
C ILE A 52 2.85 -1.10 6.24
N PRO A 53 3.78 -0.18 5.93
CA PRO A 53 3.47 1.25 5.83
C PRO A 53 2.30 1.53 4.89
N THR A 54 1.48 2.52 5.25
CA THR A 54 0.37 2.98 4.42
C THR A 54 0.52 4.44 4.06
N TYR A 55 -0.03 4.80 2.90
CA TYR A 55 -0.17 6.19 2.49
C TYR A 55 -1.56 6.43 1.90
N VAL A 56 -2.26 7.45 2.39
CA VAL A 56 -3.55 7.86 1.85
C VAL A 56 -3.31 9.07 0.96
N LEU A 57 -3.44 8.87 -0.35
CA LEU A 57 -3.24 9.91 -1.34
C LEU A 57 -4.57 10.62 -1.61
N ASN A 58 -4.68 11.88 -1.19
CA ASN A 58 -5.83 12.70 -1.53
C ASN A 58 -5.75 13.13 -3.02
N ARG A 59 -6.87 13.07 -3.75
CA ARG A 59 -6.94 13.57 -5.13
C ARG A 59 -6.51 15.03 -5.24
N ARG A 60 -6.87 15.85 -4.24
CA ARG A 60 -6.49 17.26 -4.21
C ARG A 60 -4.97 17.41 -4.13
N GLU A 61 -4.35 16.71 -3.19
CA GLU A 61 -2.89 16.72 -3.03
C GLU A 61 -2.19 16.25 -4.32
N PHE A 62 -2.72 15.21 -4.96
CA PHE A 62 -2.16 14.68 -6.20
C PHE A 62 -2.25 15.62 -7.41
N TYR A 63 -3.36 16.35 -7.58
CA TYR A 63 -3.59 17.16 -8.79
C TYR A 63 -3.36 18.66 -8.62
N GLN A 64 -3.41 19.19 -7.39
CA GLN A 64 -3.48 20.63 -7.14
C GLN A 64 -2.35 21.16 -6.27
N THR A 65 -1.44 20.30 -5.81
CA THR A 65 -0.33 20.67 -4.94
C THR A 65 0.95 19.97 -5.37
N GLU A 66 2.09 20.46 -4.87
CA GLU A 66 3.39 19.80 -5.01
C GLU A 66 3.80 19.08 -3.71
N ASP A 67 2.88 18.95 -2.75
CA ASP A 67 3.14 18.43 -1.40
C ASP A 67 3.70 16.99 -1.40
N ILE A 68 3.51 16.25 -2.49
CA ILE A 68 3.93 14.85 -2.66
C ILE A 68 5.18 14.68 -3.56
N LEU A 69 5.78 15.77 -4.04
CA LEU A 69 6.93 15.73 -4.96
C LEU A 69 8.29 15.75 -4.26
N ASN A 70 8.35 15.89 -2.93
CA ASN A 70 9.58 16.08 -2.16
C ASN A 70 9.77 15.05 -1.05
#